data_AF-A0A3R6FW98-F1
#
_entry.id   AF-A0A3R6FW98-F1
#
_cell.length_a   1.000
_cell.length_b   1.000
_cell.length_c   1.000
_cell.angle_alpha   90.00
_cell.angle_beta   90.00
_cell.angle_gamma   90.00
#
_symmetry.space_group_name_H-M   'P 1'
#
loop_
_entity.id
_entity.type
_entity.pdbx_description
1 polymer ?
#
loop_
_entity_poly.entity_id
_entity_poly.type
_entity_poly.pdbx_seq_one_letter_code
_entity_poly.pdbx_strand_id
1 'polypeptide(L)'
;MKESYGTSSSGNLKEAVRGLGNPAFLILMSNAEQLEAHAAELEELYPGVPSIGCIGMSYQTGVTEKGVSVTAFEGVEAVTDVLEQASIMPVKYISRVEKALQKINASSENTVCIDFCTGNDAAVLTTMYSILEKKKISLTGGTGDGGKVSVNGKVYEDADAFAFVKNTGGKVKVYKENIYYPLPQYRFIASNTDRSKYTVGELNGKPAKQVYEDTLGIREQDIVNQTFKNPIGKKNGQDICIISIKEVAGNALGCYRQVNDSDVLYLLETNDYPSIVEETVRQIKGDFARISGVFSVNCIFRYLFFSQEHYMDQYLKTMGTLGMHAGLVGFGEHYNSQFVNQTMSCVVFE
;
A
#
# COMPACT_ATOMS: atom_id res chain seq x y z
N MET A 1 -11.35 -9.34 -17.86
CA MET A 1 -11.34 -7.91 -17.46
C MET A 1 -10.44 -7.13 -18.42
N LYS A 2 -10.48 -5.79 -18.42
CA LYS A 2 -9.48 -4.91 -19.05
C LYS A 2 -9.17 -3.74 -18.13
N GLU A 3 -7.90 -3.56 -17.80
CA GLU A 3 -7.40 -2.38 -17.06
C GLU A 3 -6.96 -1.29 -18.04
N SER A 4 -7.19 -0.04 -17.70
CA SER A 4 -6.71 1.12 -18.45
C SER A 4 -6.31 2.24 -17.50
N TYR A 5 -5.31 3.01 -17.88
CA TYR A 5 -4.76 4.09 -17.06
C TYR A 5 -4.66 5.36 -17.88
N GLY A 6 -5.00 6.49 -17.27
CA GLY A 6 -4.74 7.80 -17.82
C GLY A 6 -4.34 8.79 -16.74
N THR A 7 -3.56 9.78 -17.15
CA THR A 7 -2.92 10.74 -16.24
C THR A 7 -2.84 12.12 -16.88
N SER A 8 -2.87 13.16 -16.06
CA SER A 8 -2.59 14.53 -16.44
C SER A 8 -1.71 15.19 -15.40
N SER A 9 -0.49 15.52 -15.79
CA SER A 9 0.47 16.26 -14.95
C SER A 9 0.04 17.71 -14.68
N SER A 10 -0.93 18.23 -15.44
CA SER A 10 -1.50 19.56 -15.23
C SER A 10 -2.60 19.58 -14.16
N GLY A 11 -3.03 18.42 -13.66
CA GLY A 11 -4.17 18.30 -12.75
C GLY A 11 -5.51 18.48 -13.46
N ASN A 12 -5.60 18.18 -14.76
CA ASN A 12 -6.85 18.21 -15.51
C ASN A 12 -7.47 16.81 -15.60
N LEU A 13 -8.54 16.56 -14.86
CA LEU A 13 -9.18 15.24 -14.83
C LEU A 13 -9.72 14.81 -16.20
N LYS A 14 -10.29 15.71 -16.99
CA LYS A 14 -10.80 15.42 -18.34
C LYS A 14 -9.71 14.94 -19.31
N GLU A 15 -8.48 15.38 -19.11
CA GLU A 15 -7.33 14.82 -19.83
C GLU A 15 -6.98 13.43 -19.32
N ALA A 16 -6.94 13.25 -18.00
CA ALA A 16 -6.61 11.96 -17.39
C ALA A 16 -7.62 10.86 -17.74
N VAL A 17 -8.91 11.18 -17.92
CA VAL A 17 -9.91 10.19 -18.32
C VAL A 17 -10.10 10.05 -19.82
N ARG A 18 -9.34 10.79 -20.64
CA ARG A 18 -9.47 10.76 -22.09
C ARG A 18 -9.09 9.37 -22.63
N GLY A 19 -10.05 8.69 -23.25
CA GLY A 19 -9.84 7.36 -23.82
C GLY A 19 -10.05 6.21 -22.84
N LEU A 20 -10.44 6.49 -21.59
CA LEU A 20 -11.03 5.46 -20.74
C LEU A 20 -12.40 5.09 -21.32
N GLY A 21 -12.69 3.79 -21.39
CA GLY A 21 -13.85 3.24 -22.10
C GLY A 21 -15.14 3.35 -21.28
N ASN A 22 -15.81 2.21 -21.07
CA ASN A 22 -17.01 2.13 -20.22
C ASN A 22 -16.66 1.39 -18.92
N PRO A 23 -16.01 2.07 -17.95
CA PRO A 23 -15.54 1.44 -16.72
C PRO A 23 -16.70 0.94 -15.86
N ALA A 24 -16.48 -0.20 -15.20
CA ALA A 24 -17.35 -0.69 -14.13
C ALA A 24 -16.79 -0.37 -12.74
N PHE A 25 -15.53 0.09 -12.66
CA PHE A 25 -14.88 0.55 -11.44
C PHE A 25 -13.75 1.53 -11.77
N LEU A 26 -13.55 2.52 -10.91
CA LEU A 26 -12.54 3.58 -11.05
C LEU A 26 -11.72 3.76 -9.77
N ILE A 27 -10.42 3.97 -9.94
CA ILE A 27 -9.51 4.40 -8.88
C ILE A 27 -8.95 5.78 -9.23
N LEU A 28 -9.18 6.77 -8.36
CA LEU A 28 -8.74 8.16 -8.51
C LEU A 28 -7.52 8.47 -7.65
N MET A 29 -6.42 8.87 -8.29
CA MET A 29 -5.25 9.42 -7.61
C MET A 29 -5.17 10.92 -7.88
N SER A 30 -5.28 11.73 -6.82
CA SER A 30 -5.33 13.18 -6.92
C SER A 30 -4.19 13.85 -6.14
N ASN A 31 -4.03 15.16 -6.32
CA ASN A 31 -3.29 16.03 -5.42
C ASN A 31 -4.18 16.55 -4.27
N ALA A 32 -3.53 17.11 -3.25
CA ALA A 32 -4.16 17.56 -2.01
C ALA A 32 -5.08 18.77 -2.24
N GLU A 33 -4.75 19.63 -3.20
CA GLU A 33 -5.48 20.85 -3.50
C GLU A 33 -6.79 20.60 -4.25
N GLN A 34 -6.86 19.52 -5.03
CA GLN A 34 -7.95 19.28 -5.98
C GLN A 34 -8.76 18.01 -5.73
N LEU A 35 -8.47 17.19 -4.70
CA LEU A 35 -9.16 15.91 -4.47
C LEU A 35 -10.70 16.05 -4.48
N GLU A 36 -11.25 17.06 -3.79
CA GLU A 36 -12.69 17.30 -3.72
C GLU A 36 -13.28 17.59 -5.10
N ALA A 37 -12.63 18.48 -5.86
CA ALA A 37 -13.06 18.85 -7.20
C ALA A 37 -12.94 17.67 -8.18
N HIS A 38 -11.85 16.91 -8.11
CA HIS A 38 -11.64 15.73 -8.96
C HIS A 38 -12.61 14.61 -8.62
N ALA A 39 -12.92 14.37 -7.35
CA ALA A 39 -13.91 13.37 -6.97
C ALA A 39 -15.29 13.73 -7.55
N ALA A 40 -15.75 14.97 -7.35
CA ALA A 40 -17.02 15.44 -7.88
C ALA A 40 -17.06 15.38 -9.42
N GLU A 41 -16.02 15.87 -10.09
CA GLU A 41 -15.94 15.85 -11.57
C GLU A 41 -15.88 14.41 -12.12
N LEU A 42 -15.26 13.46 -11.40
CA LEU A 42 -15.24 12.04 -11.80
C LEU A 42 -16.64 11.43 -11.77
N GLU A 43 -17.44 11.74 -10.74
CA GLU A 43 -18.84 11.29 -10.63
C GLU A 43 -19.71 11.96 -11.71
N GLU A 44 -19.46 13.22 -12.06
CA GLU A 44 -20.16 13.88 -13.18
C GLU A 44 -19.84 13.23 -14.53
N LEU A 45 -18.59 12.83 -14.75
CA LEU A 45 -18.13 12.21 -16.01
C LEU A 45 -18.54 10.74 -16.12
N TYR A 46 -18.63 10.02 -15.00
CA TYR A 46 -19.01 8.60 -14.94
C TYR A 46 -20.12 8.36 -13.89
N PRO A 47 -21.36 8.86 -14.10
CA PRO A 47 -22.40 8.81 -13.08
C PRO A 47 -22.74 7.38 -12.64
N GLY A 48 -22.67 7.14 -11.33
CA GLY A 48 -22.99 5.85 -10.73
C GLY A 48 -21.97 4.74 -10.95
N VAL A 49 -20.82 5.01 -11.58
CA VAL A 49 -19.71 4.05 -11.64
C VAL A 49 -19.00 4.04 -10.28
N PRO A 50 -18.92 2.88 -9.60
CA PRO A 50 -18.24 2.80 -8.31
C PRO A 50 -16.81 3.33 -8.40
N SER A 51 -16.45 4.24 -7.49
CA SER A 51 -15.12 4.83 -7.44
C SER A 51 -14.59 4.96 -6.03
N ILE A 52 -13.28 4.73 -5.87
CA ILE A 52 -12.51 5.10 -4.67
C ILE A 52 -11.31 5.95 -5.08
N GLY A 53 -10.76 6.72 -4.14
CA GLY A 53 -9.57 7.51 -4.42
C GLY A 53 -8.87 8.04 -3.19
N CYS A 54 -7.66 8.54 -3.39
CA CYS A 54 -6.88 9.18 -2.35
C CYS A 54 -5.92 10.21 -2.95
N ILE A 55 -5.22 10.93 -2.08
CA ILE A 55 -4.10 11.79 -2.48
C ILE A 55 -2.86 10.91 -2.61
N GLY A 56 -2.08 11.10 -3.67
CA GLY A 56 -0.82 10.38 -3.82
C GLY A 56 -0.23 10.49 -5.20
N MET A 57 1.05 10.11 -5.31
CA MET A 57 1.70 9.95 -6.60
C MET A 57 1.19 8.68 -7.27
N SER A 58 1.18 8.67 -8.59
CA SER A 58 0.75 7.51 -9.38
C SER A 58 1.76 7.16 -10.45
N TYR A 59 1.68 5.97 -11.00
CA TYR A 59 2.59 5.53 -12.06
C TYR A 59 1.96 4.51 -13.00
N GLN A 60 2.57 4.41 -14.18
CA GLN A 60 2.38 3.33 -15.14
C GLN A 60 3.72 3.04 -15.83
N THR A 61 4.08 3.82 -16.85
CA THR A 61 5.40 3.76 -17.54
C THR A 61 6.39 4.80 -17.02
N GLY A 62 5.89 5.77 -16.27
CA GLY A 62 6.65 6.77 -15.51
C GLY A 62 5.83 7.20 -14.30
N VAL A 63 6.43 8.00 -13.42
CA VAL A 63 5.80 8.50 -12.20
C VAL A 63 5.21 9.88 -12.42
N THR A 64 3.93 10.04 -12.09
CA THR A 64 3.25 11.33 -11.97
C THR A 64 3.26 11.74 -10.51
N GLU A 65 4.26 12.55 -10.12
CA GLU A 65 4.37 13.07 -8.74
C GLU A 65 3.34 14.14 -8.41
N LYS A 66 2.94 14.92 -9.43
CA LYS A 66 1.95 15.99 -9.33
C LYS A 66 0.95 15.86 -10.47
N GLY A 67 -0.32 16.05 -10.16
CA GLY A 67 -1.40 16.00 -11.14
C GLY A 67 -2.57 15.16 -10.67
N VAL A 68 -3.19 14.46 -11.63
CA VAL A 68 -4.32 13.55 -11.40
C VAL A 68 -4.22 12.36 -12.33
N SER A 69 -4.58 11.18 -11.84
CA SER A 69 -4.60 9.95 -12.61
C SER A 69 -5.81 9.10 -12.26
N VAL A 70 -6.28 8.34 -13.24
CA VAL A 70 -7.43 7.46 -13.09
C VAL A 70 -7.08 6.08 -13.66
N THR A 71 -7.28 5.05 -12.85
CA THR A 71 -7.25 3.65 -13.29
C THR A 71 -8.68 3.15 -13.45
N ALA A 72 -9.00 2.61 -14.62
CA ALA A 72 -10.31 2.12 -14.99
C ALA A 72 -10.30 0.61 -15.20
N PHE A 73 -11.34 -0.06 -14.70
CA PHE A 73 -11.51 -1.50 -14.82
C PHE A 73 -12.82 -1.80 -15.56
N GLU A 74 -12.72 -2.56 -16.66
CA GLU A 74 -13.85 -3.02 -17.47
C GLU A 74 -14.03 -4.55 -17.32
N GLY A 75 -15.27 -5.04 -17.34
CA GLY A 75 -15.56 -6.48 -17.17
C GLY A 75 -15.38 -6.96 -15.73
N VAL A 76 -15.62 -6.08 -14.76
CA VAL A 76 -15.71 -6.40 -13.32
C VAL A 76 -17.11 -6.07 -12.80
N GLU A 77 -17.48 -6.69 -11.68
CA GLU A 77 -18.54 -6.20 -10.81
C GLU A 77 -17.88 -5.53 -9.60
N ALA A 78 -18.27 -4.30 -9.26
CA ALA A 78 -17.68 -3.60 -8.13
C ALA A 78 -18.73 -2.97 -7.20
N VAL A 79 -18.40 -2.95 -5.91
CA VAL A 79 -19.15 -2.19 -4.89
C VAL A 79 -18.14 -1.45 -4.03
N THR A 80 -18.38 -0.16 -3.86
CA THR A 80 -17.58 0.75 -3.03
C THR A 80 -18.40 1.25 -1.85
N ASP A 81 -17.74 1.41 -0.71
CA ASP A 81 -18.32 2.04 0.48
C ASP A 81 -17.18 2.55 1.38
N VAL A 82 -17.52 3.07 2.55
CA VAL A 82 -16.58 3.69 3.47
C VAL A 82 -16.79 3.21 4.91
N LEU A 83 -15.68 3.00 5.62
CA LEU A 83 -15.62 2.89 7.08
C LEU A 83 -15.20 4.23 7.65
N GLU A 84 -16.15 5.02 8.13
CA GLU A 84 -15.87 6.28 8.81
C GLU A 84 -15.36 6.05 10.24
N GLN A 85 -14.78 7.06 10.86
CA GLN A 85 -14.24 7.00 12.23
C GLN A 85 -13.10 5.96 12.35
N ALA A 86 -12.24 5.89 11.33
CA ALA A 86 -11.15 4.92 11.23
C ALA A 86 -10.22 4.94 12.46
N SER A 87 -9.98 6.11 13.03
CA SER A 87 -9.15 6.33 14.22
C SER A 87 -9.76 5.87 15.54
N ILE A 88 -11.09 5.70 15.61
CA ILE A 88 -11.80 5.44 16.88
C ILE A 88 -12.55 4.10 16.85
N MET A 89 -13.45 3.91 15.88
CA MET A 89 -14.38 2.77 15.88
C MET A 89 -14.87 2.38 14.48
N PRO A 90 -13.96 1.97 13.56
CA PRO A 90 -14.36 1.55 12.21
C PRO A 90 -15.33 0.37 12.22
N VAL A 91 -15.26 -0.50 13.23
CA VAL A 91 -16.18 -1.65 13.41
C VAL A 91 -17.66 -1.27 13.51
N LYS A 92 -17.99 -0.02 13.85
CA LYS A 92 -19.36 0.49 13.81
C LYS A 92 -20.02 0.30 12.43
N TYR A 93 -19.21 0.32 11.37
CA TYR A 93 -19.65 0.24 9.98
C TYR A 93 -19.47 -1.15 9.36
N ILE A 94 -19.14 -2.16 10.15
CA ILE A 94 -18.86 -3.54 9.71
C ILE A 94 -19.98 -4.15 8.85
N SER A 95 -21.25 -3.81 9.14
CA SER A 95 -22.40 -4.28 8.36
C SER A 95 -22.43 -3.77 6.91
N ARG A 96 -21.76 -2.65 6.60
CA ARG A 96 -21.60 -2.15 5.22
C ARG A 96 -20.72 -3.11 4.41
N VAL A 97 -19.63 -3.57 5.02
CA VAL A 97 -18.69 -4.55 4.42
C VAL A 97 -19.42 -5.87 4.12
N GLU A 98 -20.22 -6.38 5.07
CA GLU A 98 -20.99 -7.61 4.87
C GLU A 98 -22.01 -7.48 3.72
N LYS A 99 -22.74 -6.36 3.68
CA LYS A 99 -23.70 -6.08 2.60
C LYS A 99 -23.02 -5.94 1.25
N ALA A 100 -21.86 -5.28 1.19
CA ALA A 100 -21.10 -5.11 -0.05
C ALA A 100 -20.62 -6.46 -0.61
N LEU A 101 -20.11 -7.35 0.24
CA LEU A 101 -19.73 -8.72 -0.14
C LEU A 101 -20.93 -9.54 -0.64
N GLN A 102 -22.09 -9.41 0.01
CA GLN A 102 -23.32 -10.08 -0.42
C GLN A 102 -23.80 -9.56 -1.78
N LYS A 103 -23.74 -8.24 -2.00
CA LYS A 103 -24.23 -7.58 -3.22
C LYS A 103 -23.56 -8.08 -4.50
N ILE A 104 -22.27 -8.42 -4.47
CA ILE A 104 -21.53 -8.95 -5.63
C ILE A 104 -21.35 -10.48 -5.60
N ASN A 105 -21.92 -11.15 -4.59
CA ASN A 105 -21.67 -12.56 -4.31
C ASN A 105 -20.17 -12.89 -4.32
N ALA A 106 -19.42 -12.20 -3.44
CA ALA A 106 -17.97 -12.27 -3.38
C ALA A 106 -17.45 -13.69 -3.12
N SER A 107 -16.40 -14.07 -3.83
CA SER A 107 -15.71 -15.36 -3.71
C SER A 107 -14.20 -15.17 -3.62
N SER A 108 -13.50 -16.04 -2.87
CA SER A 108 -12.05 -15.97 -2.68
C SER A 108 -11.25 -16.15 -3.98
N GLU A 109 -11.85 -16.78 -5.01
CA GLU A 109 -11.16 -17.07 -6.27
C GLU A 109 -11.08 -15.87 -7.22
N ASN A 110 -12.08 -15.00 -7.20
CA ASN A 110 -12.22 -13.94 -8.20
C ASN A 110 -12.58 -12.57 -7.64
N THR A 111 -12.61 -12.40 -6.31
CA THR A 111 -12.91 -11.12 -5.67
C THR A 111 -11.76 -10.66 -4.79
N VAL A 112 -11.40 -9.38 -4.92
CA VAL A 112 -10.40 -8.70 -4.11
C VAL A 112 -11.03 -7.50 -3.40
N CYS A 113 -10.53 -7.17 -2.21
CA CYS A 113 -10.75 -5.88 -1.58
C CYS A 113 -9.59 -4.94 -1.93
N ILE A 114 -9.91 -3.76 -2.46
CA ILE A 114 -8.95 -2.67 -2.65
C ILE A 114 -9.34 -1.54 -1.72
N ASP A 115 -8.45 -1.12 -0.82
CA ASP A 115 -8.73 -0.08 0.17
C ASP A 115 -7.72 1.07 0.16
N PHE A 116 -8.21 2.27 0.48
CA PHE A 116 -7.39 3.44 0.77
C PHE A 116 -7.79 4.03 2.10
N CYS A 117 -6.81 4.17 2.99
CA CYS A 117 -7.03 4.67 4.33
C CYS A 117 -6.45 6.06 4.51
N THR A 118 -7.09 6.88 5.35
CA THR A 118 -6.56 8.17 5.82
C THR A 118 -5.47 8.00 6.90
N GLY A 119 -5.32 6.79 7.45
CA GLY A 119 -4.41 6.44 8.55
C GLY A 119 -5.11 5.63 9.65
N ASN A 120 -4.38 5.27 10.71
CA ASN A 120 -4.84 4.30 11.74
C ASN A 120 -5.14 2.91 11.17
N ASP A 121 -4.30 2.50 10.22
CA ASP A 121 -4.45 1.33 9.36
C ASP A 121 -4.64 0.04 10.16
N ALA A 122 -4.02 -0.07 11.34
CA ALA A 122 -4.16 -1.22 12.22
C ALA A 122 -5.61 -1.48 12.66
N ALA A 123 -6.39 -0.43 12.99
CA ALA A 123 -7.77 -0.56 13.44
C ALA A 123 -8.70 -0.96 12.29
N VAL A 124 -8.49 -0.37 11.12
CA VAL A 124 -9.20 -0.66 9.87
C VAL A 124 -8.93 -2.10 9.43
N LEU A 125 -7.67 -2.50 9.32
CA LEU A 125 -7.31 -3.85 8.89
C LEU A 125 -7.79 -4.93 9.85
N THR A 126 -7.77 -4.65 11.17
CA THR A 126 -8.37 -5.57 12.16
C THR A 126 -9.88 -5.72 11.94
N THR A 127 -10.56 -4.62 11.63
CA THR A 127 -11.99 -4.60 11.32
C THR A 127 -12.29 -5.40 10.05
N MET A 128 -11.56 -5.15 8.96
CA MET A 128 -11.70 -5.86 7.68
C MET A 128 -11.39 -7.35 7.84
N TYR A 129 -10.29 -7.70 8.51
CA TYR A 129 -9.89 -9.09 8.77
C TYR A 129 -10.99 -9.93 9.43
N SER A 130 -11.78 -9.33 10.34
CA SER A 130 -12.86 -10.03 11.06
C SER A 130 -13.97 -10.61 10.15
N ILE A 131 -14.12 -10.07 8.93
CA ILE A 131 -15.02 -10.58 7.89
C ILE A 131 -14.24 -11.30 6.79
N LEU A 132 -13.20 -10.66 6.24
CA LEU A 132 -12.56 -11.12 5.01
C LEU A 132 -11.90 -12.48 5.18
N GLU A 133 -11.31 -12.76 6.34
CA GLU A 133 -10.68 -14.05 6.63
C GLU A 133 -11.67 -15.21 6.56
N LYS A 134 -12.88 -15.02 7.10
CA LYS A 134 -13.93 -16.06 7.09
C LYS A 134 -14.34 -16.46 5.67
N LYS A 135 -14.24 -15.52 4.73
CA LYS A 135 -14.56 -15.71 3.31
C LYS A 135 -13.31 -15.90 2.44
N LYS A 136 -12.11 -15.86 3.03
CA LYS A 136 -10.81 -15.91 2.35
C LYS A 136 -10.69 -14.88 1.21
N ILE A 137 -11.29 -13.70 1.39
CA ILE A 137 -11.19 -12.61 0.42
C ILE A 137 -9.86 -11.89 0.66
N SER A 138 -9.05 -11.79 -0.38
CA SER A 138 -7.77 -11.08 -0.30
C SER A 138 -7.98 -9.57 -0.25
N LEU A 139 -7.08 -8.87 0.41
CA LEU A 139 -7.06 -7.41 0.49
C LEU A 139 -5.70 -6.87 0.05
N THR A 140 -5.71 -5.82 -0.77
CA THR A 140 -4.52 -5.02 -1.09
C THR A 140 -4.89 -3.54 -1.13
N GLY A 141 -3.97 -2.66 -0.80
CA GLY A 141 -4.30 -1.24 -0.76
C GLY A 141 -3.23 -0.46 -0.03
N GLY A 142 -3.60 0.62 0.63
CA GLY A 142 -2.65 1.37 1.44
C GLY A 142 -3.15 2.69 1.97
N THR A 143 -2.24 3.42 2.58
CA THR A 143 -2.52 4.75 3.13
C THR A 143 -2.23 5.81 2.07
N GLY A 144 -3.21 6.65 1.77
CA GLY A 144 -3.03 7.84 0.94
C GLY A 144 -2.30 8.97 1.68
N ASP A 145 -1.87 10.00 0.96
CA ASP A 145 -1.36 11.23 1.54
C ASP A 145 -2.49 12.11 2.09
N GLY A 146 -2.13 13.11 2.91
CA GLY A 146 -3.01 14.24 3.24
C GLY A 146 -4.25 13.91 4.08
N GLY A 147 -4.39 12.68 4.56
CA GLY A 147 -5.47 12.28 5.48
C GLY A 147 -6.87 12.31 4.87
N LYS A 148 -6.98 12.23 3.54
CA LYS A 148 -8.25 12.27 2.80
C LYS A 148 -8.36 11.14 1.79
N VAL A 149 -9.56 10.58 1.70
CA VAL A 149 -9.95 9.57 0.71
C VAL A 149 -11.28 9.96 0.08
N SER A 150 -11.60 9.40 -1.07
CA SER A 150 -12.88 9.65 -1.75
C SER A 150 -13.62 8.36 -2.08
N VAL A 151 -14.95 8.39 -2.01
CA VAL A 151 -15.84 7.31 -2.47
C VAL A 151 -16.99 7.94 -3.25
N ASN A 152 -17.23 7.48 -4.48
CA ASN A 152 -18.38 7.86 -5.33
C ASN A 152 -18.63 9.37 -5.35
N GLY A 153 -17.58 10.12 -5.67
CA GLY A 153 -17.62 11.58 -5.79
C GLY A 153 -17.57 12.39 -4.49
N LYS A 154 -17.52 11.73 -3.32
CA LYS A 154 -17.46 12.42 -2.02
C LYS A 154 -16.13 12.17 -1.30
N VAL A 155 -15.58 13.21 -0.67
CA VAL A 155 -14.37 13.13 0.16
C VAL A 155 -14.73 12.83 1.62
N TYR A 156 -13.85 12.07 2.27
CA TYR A 156 -13.94 11.65 3.66
C TYR A 156 -12.60 11.89 4.37
N GLU A 157 -12.70 12.36 5.60
CA GLU A 157 -11.61 12.45 6.57
C GLU A 157 -11.85 11.38 7.65
N ASP A 158 -10.77 10.89 8.27
CA ASP A 158 -10.81 9.82 9.28
C ASP A 158 -11.61 8.58 8.81
N ALA A 159 -11.22 8.03 7.66
CA ALA A 159 -11.97 7.00 6.98
C ALA A 159 -11.09 6.00 6.22
N ASP A 160 -11.68 4.84 5.93
CA ASP A 160 -11.17 3.87 4.97
C ASP A 160 -12.18 3.71 3.82
N ALA A 161 -11.74 4.06 2.62
CA ALA A 161 -12.49 3.89 1.38
C ALA A 161 -12.16 2.51 0.81
N PHE A 162 -13.16 1.63 0.68
CA PHE A 162 -12.92 0.28 0.17
C PHE A 162 -13.77 -0.02 -1.06
N ALA A 163 -13.22 -0.86 -1.93
CA ALA A 163 -13.88 -1.43 -3.09
C ALA A 163 -13.76 -2.96 -3.04
N PHE A 164 -14.88 -3.66 -3.17
CA PHE A 164 -14.84 -5.06 -3.56
C PHE A 164 -14.95 -5.16 -5.07
N VAL A 165 -13.94 -5.74 -5.70
CA VAL A 165 -13.85 -5.87 -7.15
C VAL A 165 -13.82 -7.35 -7.52
N LYS A 166 -14.85 -7.78 -8.24
CA LYS A 166 -14.99 -9.16 -8.71
C LYS A 166 -14.69 -9.24 -10.20
N ASN A 167 -13.68 -10.03 -10.55
CA ASN A 167 -13.38 -10.37 -11.94
C ASN A 167 -14.44 -11.33 -12.48
N THR A 168 -15.18 -10.90 -13.51
CA THR A 168 -16.27 -11.72 -14.07
C THR A 168 -15.76 -12.83 -14.99
N GLY A 169 -14.54 -12.71 -15.51
CA GLY A 169 -14.00 -13.60 -16.55
C GLY A 169 -12.81 -14.46 -16.11
N GLY A 170 -12.38 -14.39 -14.86
CA GLY A 170 -11.19 -15.09 -14.40
C GLY A 170 -10.91 -14.89 -12.92
N LYS A 171 -9.78 -15.43 -12.45
CA LYS A 171 -9.38 -15.32 -11.03
C LYS A 171 -8.71 -13.98 -10.71
N VAL A 172 -8.50 -13.75 -9.43
CA VAL A 172 -7.67 -12.64 -8.90
C VAL A 172 -6.70 -13.18 -7.87
N LYS A 173 -5.53 -12.54 -7.73
CA LYS A 173 -4.56 -12.88 -6.68
C LYS A 173 -3.79 -11.65 -6.25
N VAL A 174 -3.56 -11.52 -4.95
CA VAL A 174 -2.71 -10.48 -4.39
C VAL A 174 -1.30 -11.00 -4.13
N TYR A 175 -0.32 -10.12 -4.24
CA TYR A 175 1.10 -10.38 -3.97
C TYR A 175 1.67 -9.32 -3.06
N LYS A 176 2.69 -9.69 -2.29
CA LYS A 176 3.55 -8.79 -1.52
C LYS A 176 5.00 -9.06 -1.91
N GLU A 177 5.71 -8.03 -2.33
CA GLU A 177 7.14 -8.10 -2.62
C GLU A 177 7.94 -7.39 -1.52
N ASN A 178 8.92 -8.08 -0.97
CA ASN A 178 9.85 -7.54 0.02
C ASN A 178 11.29 -7.64 -0.50
N ILE A 179 12.00 -6.52 -0.49
CA ILE A 179 13.41 -6.43 -0.92
C ILE A 179 14.40 -6.51 0.24
N TYR A 180 13.91 -6.64 1.49
CA TYR A 180 14.73 -6.63 2.71
C TYR A 180 14.76 -8.00 3.37
N TYR A 181 15.96 -8.46 3.71
CA TYR A 181 16.20 -9.75 4.37
C TYR A 181 16.91 -9.56 5.70
N PRO A 182 16.61 -10.42 6.71
CA PRO A 182 17.24 -10.31 8.01
C PRO A 182 18.70 -10.72 7.94
N LEU A 183 19.56 -9.95 8.60
CA LEU A 183 20.93 -10.32 8.92
C LEU A 183 20.93 -11.10 10.24
N PRO A 184 21.00 -12.45 10.24
CA PRO A 184 20.73 -13.25 11.43
C PRO A 184 21.72 -13.02 12.58
N GLN A 185 22.92 -12.54 12.27
CA GLN A 185 23.95 -12.15 13.25
C GLN A 185 23.59 -10.90 14.05
N TYR A 186 22.69 -10.06 13.53
CA TYR A 186 22.25 -8.81 14.15
C TYR A 186 20.82 -8.95 14.68
N ARG A 187 20.70 -9.72 15.76
CA ARG A 187 19.45 -9.94 16.48
C ARG A 187 19.39 -9.07 17.73
N PHE A 188 18.27 -8.38 17.90
CA PHE A 188 18.01 -7.50 19.04
C PHE A 188 16.76 -7.89 19.80
N ILE A 189 16.76 -7.61 21.10
CA ILE A 189 15.59 -7.65 21.97
C ILE A 189 15.30 -6.21 22.38
N ALA A 190 14.11 -5.71 22.05
CA ALA A 190 13.70 -4.36 22.41
C ALA A 190 13.36 -4.25 23.91
N SER A 191 13.78 -3.16 24.53
CA SER A 191 13.38 -2.77 25.90
C SER A 191 13.24 -1.25 26.00
N ASN A 192 12.62 -0.77 27.08
CA ASN A 192 12.38 0.66 27.31
C ASN A 192 11.64 1.32 26.15
N THR A 193 10.65 0.61 25.58
CA THR A 193 9.81 1.13 24.50
C THR A 193 8.76 2.10 25.02
N ASP A 194 8.47 3.17 24.25
CA ASP A 194 7.35 4.08 24.51
C ASP A 194 6.31 3.91 23.39
N ARG A 195 5.24 3.20 23.73
CA ARG A 195 4.13 2.89 22.83
C ARG A 195 3.41 4.13 22.30
N SER A 196 3.35 5.21 23.08
CA SER A 196 2.65 6.46 22.72
C SER A 196 3.47 7.31 21.77
N LYS A 197 4.79 7.20 21.83
CA LYS A 197 5.75 7.94 21.00
C LYS A 197 6.39 7.09 19.90
N TYR A 198 5.99 5.82 19.76
CA TYR A 198 6.56 4.88 18.80
C TYR A 198 8.09 4.79 18.89
N THR A 199 8.61 4.76 20.13
CA THR A 199 10.05 4.87 20.38
C THR A 199 10.62 3.55 20.92
N VAL A 200 11.78 3.16 20.41
CA VAL A 200 12.60 2.05 20.94
C VAL A 200 13.74 2.65 21.76
N GLY A 201 13.68 2.52 23.09
CA GLY A 201 14.69 3.07 23.98
C GLY A 201 16.00 2.29 23.94
N GLU A 202 15.90 0.97 23.98
CA GLU A 202 17.06 0.07 24.06
C GLU A 202 16.95 -1.14 23.15
N LEU A 203 18.12 -1.61 22.72
CA LEU A 203 18.32 -2.88 22.02
C LEU A 203 19.36 -3.69 22.80
N ASN A 204 18.99 -4.89 23.25
CA ASN A 204 19.85 -5.75 24.08
C ASN A 204 20.41 -5.04 25.33
N GLY A 205 19.59 -4.20 25.98
CA GLY A 205 19.96 -3.46 27.21
C GLY A 205 20.94 -2.30 27.01
N LYS A 206 21.16 -1.87 25.77
CA LYS A 206 21.97 -0.69 25.42
C LYS A 206 21.10 0.33 24.65
N PRO A 207 21.44 1.64 24.69
CA PRO A 207 20.73 2.65 23.92
C PRO A 207 20.53 2.25 22.46
N ALA A 208 19.29 2.28 21.97
CA ALA A 208 18.96 1.80 20.64
C ALA A 208 19.72 2.55 19.54
N LYS A 209 19.90 3.87 19.71
CA LYS A 209 20.72 4.70 18.82
C LYS A 209 22.15 4.16 18.70
N GLN A 210 22.82 3.99 19.84
CA GLN A 210 24.19 3.53 19.89
C GLN A 210 24.34 2.14 19.27
N VAL A 211 23.41 1.22 19.57
CA VAL A 211 23.46 -0.13 18.99
C VAL A 211 23.37 -0.09 17.47
N TYR A 212 22.51 0.76 16.91
CA TYR A 212 22.37 0.90 15.46
C TYR A 212 23.62 1.52 14.82
N GLU A 213 24.19 2.58 15.41
CA GLU A 213 25.46 3.19 14.99
C GLU A 213 26.62 2.20 15.02
N ASP A 214 26.83 1.53 16.16
CA ASP A 214 27.93 0.58 16.37
C ASP A 214 27.81 -0.62 15.41
N THR A 215 26.59 -1.07 15.14
CA THR A 215 26.34 -2.22 14.25
C THR A 215 26.71 -1.90 12.80
N LEU A 216 26.38 -0.69 12.33
CA LEU A 216 26.57 -0.28 10.94
C LEU A 216 27.85 0.53 10.70
N GLY A 217 28.53 0.97 11.76
CA GLY A 217 29.70 1.85 11.66
C GLY A 217 29.37 3.24 11.12
N ILE A 218 28.17 3.75 11.42
CA ILE A 218 27.67 5.05 10.93
C ILE A 218 27.58 6.09 12.06
N ARG A 219 27.29 7.34 11.69
CA ARG A 219 27.03 8.44 12.65
C ARG A 219 25.53 8.73 12.75
N GLU A 220 25.14 9.36 13.86
CA GLU A 220 23.75 9.77 14.15
C GLU A 220 23.03 10.43 12.97
N GLN A 221 23.69 11.39 12.32
CA GLN A 221 23.17 12.13 11.17
C GLN A 221 22.80 11.26 9.96
N ASP A 222 23.37 10.06 9.86
CA ASP A 222 23.16 9.13 8.75
C ASP A 222 22.03 8.13 9.05
N ILE A 223 21.58 7.99 10.32
CA ILE A 223 20.62 6.97 10.77
C ILE A 223 19.30 7.03 9.98
N VAL A 224 18.71 8.22 9.84
CA VAL A 224 17.39 8.39 9.19
C VAL A 224 17.46 8.00 7.71
N ASN A 225 18.57 8.29 7.03
CA ASN A 225 18.75 7.88 5.64
C ASN A 225 19.11 6.39 5.54
N GLN A 226 19.87 5.86 6.50
CA GLN A 226 20.29 4.47 6.50
C GLN A 226 19.10 3.49 6.61
N THR A 227 17.96 3.92 7.16
CA THR A 227 16.74 3.10 7.21
C THR A 227 16.25 2.62 5.83
N PHE A 228 16.63 3.29 4.74
CA PHE A 228 16.30 2.85 3.38
C PHE A 228 17.13 1.65 2.92
N LYS A 229 18.32 1.44 3.50
CA LYS A 229 19.20 0.30 3.16
C LYS A 229 19.15 -0.78 4.25
N ASN A 230 19.14 -0.38 5.51
CA ASN A 230 19.18 -1.26 6.66
C ASN A 230 18.11 -0.92 7.71
N PRO A 231 16.81 -1.04 7.40
CA PRO A 231 15.77 -0.85 8.41
C PRO A 231 15.83 -1.95 9.48
N ILE A 232 15.12 -1.72 10.59
CA ILE A 232 14.89 -2.75 11.59
C ILE A 232 13.68 -3.59 11.17
N GLY A 233 13.71 -4.90 11.41
CA GLY A 233 12.61 -5.81 11.13
C GLY A 233 12.14 -6.54 12.37
N LYS A 234 10.83 -6.56 12.62
CA LYS A 234 10.19 -7.37 13.64
C LYS A 234 9.77 -8.72 13.05
N LYS A 235 10.16 -9.83 13.68
CA LYS A 235 9.72 -11.16 13.26
C LYS A 235 8.29 -11.45 13.78
N ASN A 236 7.36 -11.68 12.85
CA ASN A 236 5.97 -12.03 13.13
C ASN A 236 5.66 -13.40 12.50
N GLY A 237 5.84 -14.48 13.27
CA GLY A 237 5.71 -15.84 12.75
C GLY A 237 6.80 -16.16 11.71
N GLN A 238 6.37 -16.40 10.46
CA GLN A 238 7.27 -16.61 9.31
C GLN A 238 7.56 -15.32 8.52
N ASP A 239 6.82 -14.24 8.78
CA ASP A 239 6.97 -12.97 8.09
C ASP A 239 7.86 -12.01 8.90
N ILE A 240 8.45 -11.04 8.19
CA ILE A 240 9.12 -9.89 8.78
C ILE A 240 8.32 -8.64 8.48
N CYS A 241 8.05 -7.88 9.54
CA CYS A 241 7.42 -6.59 9.52
C CYS A 241 8.50 -5.52 9.65
N ILE A 242 8.63 -4.65 8.65
CA ILE A 242 9.64 -3.60 8.65
C ILE A 242 9.23 -2.48 9.62
N ILE A 243 10.20 -2.03 10.41
CA ILE A 243 10.13 -0.95 11.40
C ILE A 243 11.11 0.13 10.95
N SER A 244 10.64 1.03 10.09
CA SER A 244 11.44 2.14 9.58
C SER A 244 11.72 3.17 10.68
N ILE A 245 12.96 3.67 10.72
CA ILE A 245 13.39 4.69 11.66
C ILE A 245 12.95 6.06 11.12
N LYS A 246 12.20 6.81 11.92
CA LYS A 246 11.71 8.16 11.59
C LYS A 246 12.69 9.23 12.02
N GLU A 247 13.21 9.10 13.24
CA GLU A 247 14.04 10.13 13.85
C GLU A 247 14.89 9.54 14.98
N VAL A 248 15.91 10.29 15.38
CA VAL A 248 16.69 10.00 16.58
C VAL A 248 16.09 10.80 17.74
N ALA A 249 15.60 10.09 18.76
CA ALA A 249 14.99 10.70 19.94
C ALA A 249 15.95 10.61 21.13
N GLY A 250 16.96 11.50 21.14
CA GLY A 250 18.02 11.49 22.15
C GLY A 250 18.94 10.26 22.03
N ASN A 251 18.71 9.26 22.87
CA ASN A 251 19.43 7.98 22.85
C ASN A 251 18.59 6.80 22.31
N ALA A 252 17.35 7.10 21.94
CA ALA A 252 16.37 6.15 21.42
C ALA A 252 16.16 6.34 19.91
N LEU A 253 15.48 5.38 19.30
CA LEU A 253 15.03 5.46 17.90
C LEU A 253 13.52 5.68 17.87
N GLY A 254 13.08 6.79 17.27
CA GLY A 254 11.67 7.01 16.93
C GLY A 254 11.34 6.31 15.62
N CYS A 255 10.25 5.55 15.58
CA CYS A 255 9.88 4.68 14.46
C CYS A 255 8.51 5.03 13.88
N TYR A 256 8.24 4.61 12.65
CA TYR A 256 6.90 4.72 12.05
C TYR A 256 5.91 3.65 12.55
N ARG A 257 6.40 2.67 13.31
CA ARG A 257 5.59 1.56 13.81
C ARG A 257 5.93 1.22 15.25
N GLN A 258 4.91 0.77 15.96
CA GLN A 258 5.02 0.39 17.36
C GLN A 258 5.86 -0.88 17.50
N VAL A 259 6.80 -0.83 18.44
CA VAL A 259 7.57 -1.94 18.98
C VAL A 259 7.23 -2.05 20.46
N ASN A 260 7.11 -3.26 20.96
CA ASN A 260 6.87 -3.52 22.38
C ASN A 260 8.14 -4.11 23.01
N ASP A 261 8.25 -3.97 24.33
CA ASP A 261 9.28 -4.65 25.10
C ASP A 261 9.24 -6.16 24.84
N SER A 262 10.42 -6.77 24.76
CA SER A 262 10.66 -8.17 24.42
C SER A 262 10.36 -8.56 22.97
N ASP A 263 9.99 -7.62 22.09
CA ASP A 263 9.93 -7.89 20.65
C ASP A 263 11.33 -8.30 20.15
N VAL A 264 11.34 -9.35 19.33
CA VAL A 264 12.56 -9.83 18.66
C VAL A 264 12.70 -9.11 17.33
N LEU A 265 13.77 -8.34 17.23
CA LEU A 265 14.10 -7.52 16.07
C LEU A 265 15.37 -8.03 15.38
N TYR A 266 15.50 -7.72 14.11
CA TYR A 266 16.69 -7.99 13.30
C TYR A 266 17.07 -6.72 12.56
N LEU A 267 18.37 -6.51 12.37
CA LEU A 267 18.80 -5.62 11.30
C LEU A 267 18.46 -6.26 9.96
N LEU A 268 17.86 -5.50 9.06
CA LEU A 268 17.62 -5.96 7.70
C LEU A 268 18.65 -5.36 6.74
N GLU A 269 18.72 -5.92 5.55
CA GLU A 269 19.52 -5.38 4.45
C GLU A 269 18.74 -5.53 3.14
N THR A 270 18.81 -4.49 2.31
CA THR A 270 18.35 -4.56 0.92
C THR A 270 19.15 -5.63 0.16
N ASN A 271 18.45 -6.58 -0.44
CA ASN A 271 19.06 -7.63 -1.25
C ASN A 271 19.07 -7.21 -2.74
N ASP A 272 19.42 -8.11 -3.64
CA ASP A 272 19.43 -7.92 -5.10
C ASP A 272 18.01 -7.66 -5.64
N TYR A 273 17.53 -6.42 -5.44
CA TYR A 273 16.17 -5.99 -5.75
C TYR A 273 15.81 -6.10 -7.24
N PRO A 274 16.73 -5.95 -8.22
CA PRO A 274 16.42 -6.27 -9.61
C PRO A 274 16.01 -7.74 -9.80
N SER A 275 16.80 -8.68 -9.27
CA SER A 275 16.48 -10.12 -9.34
C SER A 275 15.19 -10.46 -8.61
N ILE A 276 14.88 -9.79 -7.49
CA ILE A 276 13.63 -9.98 -6.74
C ILE A 276 12.41 -9.55 -7.58
N VAL A 277 12.48 -8.38 -8.23
CA VAL A 277 11.40 -7.90 -9.10
C VAL A 277 11.20 -8.84 -10.29
N GLU A 278 12.27 -9.36 -10.88
CA GLU A 278 12.19 -10.37 -11.95
C GLU A 278 11.53 -11.67 -11.48
N GLU A 279 11.85 -12.12 -10.25
CA GLU A 279 11.20 -13.28 -9.64
C GLU A 279 9.70 -13.03 -9.42
N THR A 280 9.31 -11.84 -8.92
CA THR A 280 7.90 -11.46 -8.77
C THR A 280 7.16 -11.56 -10.10
N VAL A 281 7.74 -11.00 -11.17
CA VAL A 281 7.16 -11.07 -12.52
C VAL A 281 7.03 -12.53 -12.99
N ARG A 282 8.06 -13.35 -12.75
CA ARG A 282 8.05 -14.77 -13.13
C ARG A 282 6.98 -15.55 -12.37
N GLN A 283 6.85 -15.32 -11.07
CA GLN A 283 5.84 -15.93 -10.24
C GLN A 283 4.43 -15.58 -10.73
N ILE A 284 4.16 -14.29 -11.00
CA ILE A 284 2.87 -13.84 -11.53
C ILE A 284 2.58 -14.51 -12.88
N LYS A 285 3.55 -14.54 -13.81
CA LYS A 285 3.38 -15.22 -15.11
C LYS A 285 3.14 -16.72 -14.97
N GLY A 286 3.73 -17.37 -13.97
CA GLY A 286 3.50 -18.79 -13.70
C GLY A 286 2.12 -19.08 -13.11
N ASP A 287 1.57 -18.14 -12.34
CA ASP A 287 0.28 -18.29 -11.68
C ASP A 287 -0.92 -18.04 -12.62
N PHE A 288 -0.75 -17.33 -13.73
CA PHE A 288 -1.84 -16.87 -14.59
C PHE A 288 -1.69 -17.32 -16.05
N ALA A 289 -2.76 -17.84 -16.65
CA ALA A 289 -2.76 -18.18 -18.08
C ALA A 289 -2.80 -16.93 -18.98
N ARG A 290 -3.45 -15.88 -18.47
CA ARG A 290 -3.54 -14.56 -19.08
C ARG A 290 -3.52 -13.53 -17.95
N ILE A 291 -2.90 -12.38 -18.19
CA ILE A 291 -2.93 -11.24 -17.28
C ILE A 291 -3.68 -10.12 -17.99
N SER A 292 -4.72 -9.58 -17.35
CA SER A 292 -5.56 -8.51 -17.91
C SER A 292 -5.41 -7.15 -17.21
N GLY A 293 -4.75 -7.13 -16.05
CA GLY A 293 -4.37 -5.91 -15.34
C GLY A 293 -3.60 -6.22 -14.05
N VAL A 294 -2.75 -5.27 -13.65
CA VAL A 294 -1.97 -5.30 -12.41
C VAL A 294 -2.05 -3.92 -11.77
N PHE A 295 -2.71 -3.84 -10.61
CA PHE A 295 -2.74 -2.62 -9.81
C PHE A 295 -1.86 -2.78 -8.57
N SER A 296 -0.89 -1.88 -8.38
CA SER A 296 0.04 -1.95 -7.25
C SER A 296 0.08 -0.71 -6.36
N VAL A 297 0.43 -0.91 -5.10
CA VAL A 297 0.79 0.12 -4.14
C VAL A 297 2.25 -0.07 -3.76
N ASN A 298 3.08 0.93 -4.07
CA ASN A 298 4.48 0.98 -3.69
C ASN A 298 4.63 1.87 -2.45
N CYS A 299 5.39 1.44 -1.45
CA CYS A 299 5.71 2.32 -0.33
C CYS A 299 6.46 3.57 -0.81
N ILE A 300 6.19 4.73 -0.22
CA ILE A 300 6.96 5.95 -0.40
C ILE A 300 8.45 5.74 -0.13
N PHE A 301 8.81 4.95 0.88
CA PHE A 301 10.21 4.66 1.18
C PHE A 301 10.87 3.76 0.13
N ARG A 302 10.10 2.86 -0.49
CA ARG A 302 10.58 2.04 -1.60
C ARG A 302 10.75 2.89 -2.86
N TYR A 303 9.82 3.81 -3.13
CA TYR A 303 9.94 4.79 -4.21
C TYR A 303 11.19 5.67 -4.03
N LEU A 304 11.37 6.28 -2.85
CA LEU A 304 12.53 7.13 -2.57
C LEU A 304 13.85 6.36 -2.71
N PHE A 305 13.91 5.13 -2.21
CA PHE A 305 15.08 4.26 -2.38
C PHE A 305 15.36 3.96 -3.86
N PHE A 306 14.35 3.53 -4.63
CA PHE A 306 14.52 3.25 -6.07
C PHE A 306 14.87 4.50 -6.88
N SER A 307 14.38 5.68 -6.50
CA SER A 307 14.75 6.94 -7.14
C SER A 307 16.21 7.32 -6.84
N GLN A 308 16.68 7.12 -5.61
CA GLN A 308 18.09 7.35 -5.22
C GLN A 308 19.05 6.40 -5.94
N GLU A 309 18.64 5.15 -6.15
CA GLU A 309 19.43 4.13 -6.85
C GLU A 309 19.23 4.17 -8.38
N HIS A 310 18.50 5.17 -8.92
CA HIS A 310 18.17 5.30 -10.35
C HIS A 310 17.51 4.06 -10.96
N TYR A 311 16.74 3.31 -10.16
CA TYR A 311 16.13 2.04 -10.54
C TYR A 311 14.63 2.15 -10.88
N MET A 312 13.95 3.25 -10.52
CA MET A 312 12.49 3.35 -10.66
C MET A 312 11.99 3.10 -12.10
N ASP A 313 12.67 3.65 -13.12
CA ASP A 313 12.29 3.44 -14.53
C ASP A 313 12.45 1.97 -14.95
N GLN A 314 13.53 1.32 -14.49
CA GLN A 314 13.76 -0.10 -14.76
C GLN A 314 12.75 -0.98 -14.02
N TYR A 315 12.38 -0.63 -12.79
CA TYR A 315 11.30 -1.28 -12.05
C TYR A 315 9.98 -1.25 -12.83
N LEU A 316 9.54 -0.08 -13.27
CA LEU A 316 8.31 0.09 -14.05
C LEU A 316 8.37 -0.68 -15.38
N LYS A 317 9.52 -0.65 -16.06
CA LYS A 317 9.74 -1.43 -17.28
C LYS A 317 9.63 -2.94 -17.05
N THR A 318 10.22 -3.46 -15.97
CA THR A 318 10.18 -4.89 -15.64
C THR A 318 8.75 -5.33 -15.29
N MET A 319 8.05 -4.59 -14.44
CA MET A 319 6.64 -4.87 -14.09
C MET A 319 5.70 -4.72 -15.28
N GLY A 320 5.94 -3.75 -16.18
CA GLY A 320 5.20 -3.56 -17.43
C GLY A 320 5.28 -4.76 -18.39
N THR A 321 6.22 -5.69 -18.19
CA THR A 321 6.24 -6.96 -18.96
C THR A 321 5.08 -7.91 -18.60
N LEU A 322 4.30 -7.60 -17.56
CA LEU A 322 3.06 -8.29 -17.19
C LEU A 322 1.86 -7.80 -18.02
N GLY A 323 1.98 -6.69 -18.76
CA GLY A 323 0.89 -6.06 -19.50
C GLY A 323 0.58 -4.67 -18.95
N MET A 324 -0.71 -4.35 -18.80
CA MET A 324 -1.11 -3.11 -18.12
C MET A 324 -0.75 -3.21 -16.64
N HIS A 325 0.21 -2.38 -16.21
CA HIS A 325 0.61 -2.21 -14.83
C HIS A 325 0.48 -0.73 -14.47
N ALA A 326 -0.39 -0.44 -13.52
CA ALA A 326 -0.59 0.88 -12.97
C ALA A 326 -0.57 0.82 -11.44
N GLY A 327 -0.41 1.97 -10.79
CA GLY A 327 -0.43 1.99 -9.35
C GLY A 327 -0.21 3.36 -8.74
N LEU A 328 -0.02 3.33 -7.42
CA LEU A 328 0.25 4.52 -6.62
C LEU A 328 1.43 4.33 -5.68
N VAL A 329 1.99 5.45 -5.24
CA VAL A 329 2.95 5.50 -4.14
C VAL A 329 2.22 5.89 -2.86
N GLY A 330 2.16 4.96 -1.90
CA GLY A 330 1.41 5.10 -0.65
C GLY A 330 2.33 5.32 0.56
N PHE A 331 1.77 5.84 1.65
CA PHE A 331 2.48 6.05 2.92
C PHE A 331 2.50 4.80 3.83
N GLY A 332 2.02 3.69 3.28
CA GLY A 332 2.02 2.35 3.82
C GLY A 332 1.18 1.46 2.90
N GLU A 333 1.42 0.16 2.93
CA GLU A 333 0.76 -0.78 2.05
C GLU A 333 -0.06 -1.76 2.87
N HIS A 334 -1.25 -2.06 2.37
CA HIS A 334 -2.12 -3.07 2.95
C HIS A 334 -1.95 -4.36 2.18
N TYR A 335 -1.78 -5.46 2.91
CA TYR A 335 -1.72 -6.81 2.37
C TYR A 335 -2.43 -7.77 3.32
N ASN A 336 -3.65 -8.17 2.94
CA ASN A 336 -4.56 -8.97 3.74
C ASN A 336 -4.82 -8.33 5.11
N SER A 337 -4.35 -8.93 6.19
CA SER A 337 -4.48 -8.42 7.56
C SER A 337 -3.30 -7.58 8.03
N GLN A 338 -2.35 -7.30 7.14
CA GLN A 338 -1.09 -6.65 7.50
C GLN A 338 -0.99 -5.25 6.91
N PHE A 339 -0.76 -4.28 7.78
CA PHE A 339 -0.12 -3.02 7.41
C PHE A 339 1.37 -3.30 7.26
N VAL A 340 1.97 -2.97 6.13
CA VAL A 340 3.40 -3.19 5.84
C VAL A 340 4.01 -1.90 5.28
N ASN A 341 5.32 -1.77 5.39
CA ASN A 341 6.09 -0.63 4.92
C ASN A 341 7.31 -1.14 4.15
N GLN A 342 7.87 -0.29 3.28
CA GLN A 342 9.06 -0.60 2.47
C GLN A 342 8.89 -1.85 1.59
N THR A 343 7.66 -2.13 1.17
CA THR A 343 7.30 -3.24 0.30
C THR A 343 6.58 -2.73 -0.94
N MET A 344 6.05 -3.66 -1.73
CA MET A 344 4.97 -3.40 -2.66
C MET A 344 3.91 -4.46 -2.47
N SER A 345 2.64 -4.06 -2.53
CA SER A 345 1.53 -4.97 -2.69
C SER A 345 0.86 -4.74 -4.03
N CYS A 346 0.37 -5.80 -4.67
CA CYS A 346 -0.41 -5.66 -5.89
C CYS A 346 -1.52 -6.69 -5.96
N VAL A 347 -2.52 -6.38 -6.78
CA VAL A 347 -3.50 -7.35 -7.26
C VAL A 347 -3.27 -7.59 -8.75
N VAL A 348 -3.34 -8.85 -9.14
CA VAL A 348 -3.31 -9.31 -10.52
C VAL A 348 -4.65 -9.92 -10.88
N PHE A 349 -5.15 -9.56 -12.06
CA PHE A 349 -6.40 -10.06 -12.62
C PHE A 349 -6.13 -10.88 -13.87
N GLU A 350 -6.83 -12.02 -14.00
CA GLU A 350 -6.84 -12.87 -15.21
C GLU A 350 -7.71 -12.28 -16.33
#